data_AF-A0A3D2W0H2-F1
#
_entry.id   AF-A0A3D2W0H2-F1
#
_cell.length_a   1.000
_cell.length_b   1.000
_cell.length_c   1.000
_cell.angle_alpha   90.00
_cell.angle_beta   90.00
_cell.angle_gamma   90.00
#
_symmetry.space_group_name_H-M   'P 1'
#
loop_
_entity.id
_entity.type
_entity.pdbx_description
1 polymer ?
#
loop_
_entity_poly.entity_id
_entity_poly.type
_entity_poly.pdbx_seq_one_letter_code
_entity_poly.pdbx_strand_id
1 'polypeptide(L)' 'GIGQPARVLQGETQLEGALAGLTARGELELDTPSGRRVVAAGDVFFSSAV' A
#
# COMPACT_ATOMS: atom_id res chain seq x y z
N GLY A 1 2.23 -10.04 -2.51
CA GLY A 1 1.09 -10.44 -3.36
C GLY A 1 -0.14 -9.62 -3.02
N ILE A 2 -1.15 -9.57 -3.90
CA ILE A 2 -2.44 -8.91 -3.59
C ILE A 2 -3.06 -9.53 -2.33
N GLY A 3 -3.67 -8.72 -1.49
CA GLY A 3 -4.24 -9.06 -0.20
C GLY A 3 -3.22 -9.11 0.95
N GLN A 4 -1.92 -9.01 0.68
CA GLN A 4 -0.92 -9.02 1.75
C GLN A 4 -0.86 -7.68 2.49
N PRO A 5 -0.64 -7.70 3.83
CA PRO A 5 -0.37 -6.50 4.59
C PRO A 5 0.86 -5.77 4.06
N ALA A 6 0.70 -4.47 3.85
CA ALA A 6 1.74 -3.58 3.41
C ALA A 6 1.68 -2.27 4.20
N ARG A 7 2.86 -1.71 4.44
CA ARG A 7 3.02 -0.36 4.97
C ARG A 7 3.72 0.49 3.94
N VAL A 8 3.20 1.68 3.71
CA VAL A 8 3.78 2.67 2.81
C VAL A 8 4.25 3.87 3.61
N LEU A 9 5.49 4.29 3.41
CA LEU A 9 6.02 5.56 3.94
C LEU A 9 6.10 6.60 2.83
N GLN A 10 5.54 7.78 3.08
CA GLN A 10 5.56 8.97 2.23
C GLN A 10 6.05 10.16 3.04
N GLY A 11 7.37 10.38 3.08
CA GLY A 11 7.96 11.38 3.97
C GLY A 11 7.63 11.06 5.42
N GLU A 12 6.88 11.93 6.10
CA GLU A 12 6.44 11.74 7.49
C GLU A 12 5.11 10.98 7.61
N THR A 13 4.42 10.73 6.49
CA THR A 13 3.12 10.04 6.50
C THR A 13 3.31 8.53 6.37
N GLN A 14 2.66 7.79 7.27
CA GLN A 14 2.61 6.34 7.23
C GLN A 14 1.19 5.88 6.90
N LEU A 15 1.06 5.03 5.88
CA LEU A 15 -0.19 4.39 5.49
C LEU A 15 -0.06 2.88 5.67
N GLU A 16 -1.06 2.27 6.28
CA GLU A 16 -1.11 0.84 6.51
C GLU A 16 -2.38 0.25 5.92
N GLY A 17 -2.25 -0.92 5.30
CA GLY A 17 -3.39 -1.59 4.68
C GLY A 17 -2.99 -2.89 3.98
N ALA A 18 -3.91 -3.44 3.20
CA ALA A 18 -3.65 -4.58 2.35
C ALA A 18 -3.38 -4.13 0.91
N LEU A 19 -2.42 -4.75 0.25
CA LEU A 19 -2.11 -4.49 -1.16
C LEU A 19 -3.33 -4.87 -2.03
N ALA A 20 -4.04 -3.90 -2.60
CA ALA A 20 -5.20 -4.17 -3.42
C ALA A 20 -4.83 -4.39 -4.89
N GLY A 21 -3.75 -3.77 -5.37
CA GLY A 21 -3.29 -3.92 -6.74
C GLY A 21 -2.53 -2.69 -7.24
N LEU A 22 -2.55 -2.49 -8.55
CA LEU A 22 -2.02 -1.31 -9.21
C LEU A 22 -3.12 -0.68 -10.08
N THR A 23 -3.15 0.65 -10.16
CA THR A 23 -3.99 1.37 -11.12
C THR A 23 -3.46 1.13 -12.54
N ALA A 24 -4.26 1.51 -13.56
CA ALA A 24 -3.81 1.48 -14.96
C ALA A 24 -2.58 2.38 -15.23
N ARG A 25 -2.27 3.31 -14.33
CA ARG A 25 -1.09 4.20 -14.39
C ARG A 25 0.11 3.65 -13.62
N GLY A 26 -0.03 2.48 -12.99
CA GLY A 26 1.03 1.85 -12.19
C GLY A 26 1.12 2.37 -10.75
N GLU A 27 0.11 3.10 -10.26
CA GLU A 27 0.07 3.57 -8.87
C GLU A 27 -0.40 2.46 -7.95
N LEU A 28 0.03 2.46 -6.70
CA LEU A 28 -0.34 1.43 -5.74
C LEU A 28 -1.77 1.64 -5.21
N GLU A 29 -2.60 0.61 -5.30
CA GLU A 29 -3.87 0.57 -4.58
C GLU A 29 -3.67 -0.12 -3.23
N LEU A 30 -4.05 0.56 -2.15
CA LEU A 30 -3.97 0.09 -0.78
C LEU A 30 -5.34 0.14 -0.12
N ASP A 31 -5.85 -0.99 0.34
CA ASP A 31 -7.07 -1.05 1.14
C ASP A 31 -6.73 -0.78 2.60
N THR A 32 -7.09 0.42 3.07
CA THR A 32 -6.90 0.86 4.47
C THR A 32 -8.20 0.70 5.26
N PRO A 33 -8.17 0.75 6.60
CA PRO A 33 -9.40 0.78 7.41
C PRO A 33 -10.34 1.96 7.08
N SER A 34 -9.79 3.04 6.53
CA SER A 34 -10.56 4.22 6.09
C SER A 34 -11.10 4.12 4.66
N GLY A 35 -10.84 3.01 3.96
CA GLY A 35 -11.18 2.78 2.56
C GLY A 35 -9.97 2.66 1.64
N ARG A 36 -10.23 2.54 0.34
CA ARG A 36 -9.19 2.38 -0.68
C ARG A 36 -8.44 3.70 -0.92
N ARG A 37 -7.10 3.63 -0.87
CA ARG A 37 -6.18 4.73 -1.12
C ARG A 37 -5.34 4.41 -2.34
N VAL A 38 -5.10 5.42 -3.20
CA VAL A 38 -4.13 5.34 -4.28
C VAL A 38 -2.86 6.06 -3.85
N VAL A 39 -1.72 5.40 -4.00
CA VAL A 39 -0.40 5.90 -3.60
C VAL A 39 0.48 5.95 -4.85
N ALA A 40 0.84 7.16 -5.27
CA ALA A 40 1.64 7.39 -6.48
C ALA A 40 3.16 7.23 -6.26
N ALA A 41 3.65 7.38 -5.03
CA ALA A 41 5.08 7.28 -4.69
C ALA A 41 5.24 6.92 -3.21
N GLY A 42 6.33 6.25 -2.84
CA GLY A 42 6.64 5.94 -1.44
C GLY A 42 7.38 4.62 -1.28
N ASP A 43 7.94 4.41 -0.09
CA ASP A 43 8.63 3.18 0.23
C ASP A 43 7.63 2.14 0.74
N VAL A 44 7.57 0.98 0.06
CA VAL A 44 6.63 -0.09 0.39
C VAL A 44 7.34 -1.18 1.17
N PHE A 45 6.86 -1.44 2.39
CA PHE A 45 7.33 -2.49 3.27
C PHE A 45 6.30 -3.60 3.32
N PHE A 46 6.71 -4.82 2.95
CA PHE A 46 5.89 -6.01 3.10
C PHE A 46 6.26 -6.73 4.39
N SER A 47 5.26 -7.19 5.13
CA SER A 47 5.47 -8.15 6.20
C SER A 47 5.93 -9.48 5.59
N SER A 48 7.21 -9.81 5.75
CA SER A 48 7.70 -11.16 5.50
C SER A 48 7.23 -12.04 6.65
N ALA A 49 5.98 -12.51 6.59
CA ALA A 49 5.59 -13.69 7.35
C ALA A 49 6.26 -14.89 6.65
N VAL A 50 7.36 -15.36 7.25
CA VAL A 50 7.95 -16.68 6.99
C VAL A 50 7.07 -17.77 7.56
#